data_AF-A0A7S0MUX7-F1
#
_entry.id   AF-A0A7S0MUX7-F1
#
_cell.length_a   1.000
_cell.length_b   1.000
_cell.length_c   1.000
_cell.angle_alpha   90.00
_cell.angle_beta   90.00
_cell.angle_gamma   90.00
#
_symmetry.space_group_name_H-M   'P 1'
#
loop_
_entity.id
_entity.type
_entity.pdbx_description
1 polymer ?
#
loop_
_entity_poly.entity_id
_entity_poly.type
_entity_poly.pdbx_seq_one_letter_code
_entity_poly.pdbx_strand_id
1 'polypeptide(L)'
;AAAAAAAAAAAAAGMGPPAPVGPPQLPAASAWQPSALGGLMPPPIFLAAGGMNVLVDMLKAQGNERAQTQAAGALFEACANNPENQAGLFNAGGMPHMVELLKRADQPDLQAKAAQAIAAACAQNRDNRREVLKADGVAPLVGLLNSSNPAMQENAANALANIVKRKTDEPRRVEAPAWDWDDPERESGAGHSAGSGDTSRSDDQGSGRGAGQAELNRQGGMAALMNLIQTGAPRVREAAAVAIANAMENHAENRQAFQQADGVEKMPG
;
A
#
# COMPACT_ATOMS: atom_id res chain seq x y z
N ALA A 1 -20.68 -16.06 -29.23
CA ALA A 1 -20.49 -16.22 -30.69
C ALA A 1 -19.01 -16.29 -31.09
N ALA A 2 -18.10 -15.52 -30.48
CA ALA A 2 -16.65 -15.64 -30.76
C ALA A 2 -15.99 -16.94 -30.24
N ALA A 3 -16.56 -17.58 -29.19
CA ALA A 3 -16.08 -18.87 -28.69
C ALA A 3 -16.50 -20.08 -29.57
N ALA A 4 -17.50 -19.92 -30.44
CA ALA A 4 -17.99 -20.99 -31.31
C ALA A 4 -17.19 -21.09 -32.62
N ALA A 5 -16.51 -20.02 -33.04
CA ALA A 5 -15.68 -20.01 -34.26
C ALA A 5 -14.30 -20.67 -34.05
N ALA A 6 -13.76 -20.63 -32.82
CA ALA A 6 -12.49 -21.28 -32.48
C ALA A 6 -12.62 -22.82 -32.37
N ALA A 7 -13.81 -23.33 -32.03
CA ALA A 7 -14.07 -24.76 -31.90
C ALA A 7 -14.22 -25.49 -33.25
N ALA A 8 -14.63 -24.78 -34.31
CA ALA A 8 -14.81 -25.36 -35.64
C ALA A 8 -13.47 -25.58 -36.40
N ALA A 9 -12.40 -24.86 -36.02
CA ALA A 9 -11.08 -24.99 -36.65
C ALA A 9 -10.28 -26.21 -36.12
N ALA A 10 -10.64 -26.76 -34.96
CA ALA A 10 -9.94 -27.90 -34.35
C ALA A 10 -10.50 -29.27 -34.78
N ALA A 11 -11.70 -29.31 -35.39
CA ALA A 11 -12.36 -30.56 -35.79
C ALA A 11 -11.79 -31.20 -37.08
N ALA A 12 -10.83 -30.55 -37.76
CA ALA A 12 -10.22 -31.07 -39.00
C ALA A 12 -8.99 -31.98 -38.77
N ALA A 13 -8.58 -32.24 -37.53
CA ALA A 13 -7.28 -32.88 -37.22
C ALA A 13 -7.36 -34.29 -36.59
N GLY A 14 -8.49 -35.00 -36.67
CA GLY A 14 -8.53 -36.47 -36.58
C GLY A 14 -7.82 -37.16 -35.39
N MET A 15 -7.76 -36.54 -34.20
CA MET A 15 -7.14 -37.14 -33.01
C MET A 15 -8.22 -37.52 -31.99
N GLY A 16 -8.18 -38.79 -31.55
CA GLY A 16 -9.12 -39.36 -30.57
C GLY A 16 -9.13 -38.67 -29.20
N PRO A 17 -10.09 -39.01 -28.33
CA PRO A 17 -10.34 -38.26 -27.10
C PRO A 17 -9.13 -38.34 -26.14
N PRO A 18 -8.60 -37.20 -25.66
CA PRO A 18 -7.55 -37.22 -24.64
C PRO A 18 -8.12 -37.67 -23.28
N ALA A 19 -7.31 -38.45 -22.55
CA ALA A 19 -7.58 -38.95 -21.22
C ALA A 19 -7.92 -37.82 -20.21
N PRO A 20 -8.64 -38.11 -19.10
CA PRO A 20 -9.06 -37.10 -18.14
C PRO A 20 -7.83 -36.43 -17.49
N VAL A 21 -7.68 -35.14 -17.78
CA VAL A 21 -6.62 -34.30 -17.23
C VAL A 21 -7.01 -33.97 -15.79
N GLY A 22 -6.26 -34.49 -14.82
CA GLY A 22 -6.35 -34.04 -13.42
C GLY A 22 -6.02 -32.54 -13.29
N PRO A 23 -6.32 -31.89 -12.15
CA PRO A 23 -6.01 -30.48 -11.96
C PRO A 23 -4.51 -30.22 -12.23
N PRO A 24 -4.16 -29.13 -12.92
CA PRO A 24 -2.77 -28.84 -13.28
C PRO A 24 -1.93 -28.74 -12.01
N GLN A 25 -0.94 -29.60 -11.86
CA GLN A 25 0.00 -29.53 -10.74
C GLN A 25 0.89 -28.31 -10.92
N LEU A 26 0.93 -27.43 -9.91
CA LEU A 26 1.78 -26.24 -9.92
C LEU A 26 3.25 -26.63 -9.74
N PRO A 27 4.19 -25.93 -10.40
CA PRO A 27 5.61 -26.20 -10.26
C PRO A 27 6.11 -25.83 -8.86
N ALA A 28 7.11 -26.58 -8.38
CA ALA A 28 7.72 -26.40 -7.06
C ALA A 28 8.24 -24.98 -6.83
N ALA A 29 8.31 -24.53 -5.57
CA ALA A 29 8.81 -23.20 -5.16
C ALA A 29 10.17 -22.83 -5.78
N SER A 30 11.03 -23.82 -6.07
CA SER A 30 12.32 -23.64 -6.74
C SER A 30 12.24 -23.23 -8.22
N ALA A 31 11.10 -23.42 -8.88
CA ALA A 31 10.86 -22.97 -10.25
C ALA A 31 10.64 -21.45 -10.35
N TRP A 32 10.45 -20.77 -9.22
CA TRP A 32 10.19 -19.34 -9.12
C TRP A 32 11.44 -18.54 -8.71
N GLN A 33 12.64 -19.11 -8.89
CA GLN A 33 13.87 -18.37 -8.67
C GLN A 33 13.97 -17.20 -9.68
N PRO A 34 14.53 -16.05 -9.29
CA PRO A 34 14.64 -14.86 -10.17
C PRO A 34 15.36 -15.16 -11.49
N SER A 35 16.32 -16.10 -11.46
CA SER A 35 17.06 -16.57 -12.62
C SER A 35 16.24 -17.46 -13.57
N ALA A 36 15.17 -18.10 -13.10
CA ALA A 36 14.31 -18.96 -13.90
C ALA A 36 13.21 -18.18 -14.64
N LEU A 37 12.84 -16.99 -14.18
CA LEU A 37 11.73 -16.20 -14.71
C LEU A 37 12.12 -15.12 -15.73
N GLY A 38 13.39 -14.99 -16.10
CA GLY A 38 13.80 -14.21 -17.28
C GLY A 38 13.16 -12.82 -17.40
N GLY A 39 12.98 -12.10 -16.28
CA GLY A 39 12.36 -10.76 -16.27
C GLY A 39 10.86 -10.71 -16.63
N LEU A 40 10.16 -11.84 -16.74
CA LEU A 40 8.71 -11.85 -16.91
C LEU A 40 8.00 -11.82 -15.55
N MET A 41 7.39 -10.66 -15.30
CA MET A 41 6.24 -10.41 -14.45
C MET A 41 5.40 -11.68 -14.21
N PRO A 42 5.09 -12.06 -12.95
CA PRO A 42 4.18 -13.18 -12.73
C PRO A 42 2.82 -12.85 -13.37
N PRO A 43 2.33 -13.64 -14.35
CA PRO A 43 1.14 -13.33 -15.13
C PRO A 43 -0.13 -13.38 -14.24
N PRO A 44 -1.27 -12.82 -14.69
CA PRO A 44 -2.55 -12.89 -13.96
C PRO A 44 -2.99 -14.30 -13.53
N ILE A 45 -2.48 -15.35 -14.21
CA ILE A 45 -2.62 -16.75 -13.81
C ILE A 45 -2.06 -17.05 -12.41
N PHE A 46 -1.07 -16.29 -11.94
CA PHE A 46 -0.48 -16.41 -10.60
C PHE A 46 -1.54 -16.24 -9.49
N LEU A 47 -2.50 -15.32 -9.68
CA LEU A 47 -3.67 -15.16 -8.81
C LEU A 47 -4.69 -16.28 -9.02
N ALA A 48 -4.99 -16.62 -10.27
CA ALA A 48 -5.99 -17.63 -10.62
C ALA A 48 -5.62 -19.05 -10.12
N ALA A 49 -4.32 -19.33 -9.94
CA ALA A 49 -3.80 -20.59 -9.44
C ALA A 49 -3.59 -20.64 -7.91
N GLY A 50 -4.00 -19.60 -7.17
CA GLY A 50 -3.79 -19.55 -5.71
C GLY A 50 -2.34 -19.27 -5.28
N GLY A 51 -1.48 -18.83 -6.20
CA GLY A 51 -0.07 -18.52 -5.91
C GLY A 51 0.11 -17.44 -4.84
N MET A 52 -0.82 -16.50 -4.75
CA MET A 52 -0.82 -15.48 -3.68
C MET A 52 -0.94 -16.12 -2.29
N ASN A 53 -1.84 -17.09 -2.10
CA ASN A 53 -2.02 -17.77 -0.82
C ASN A 53 -0.76 -18.56 -0.44
N VAL A 54 -0.11 -19.19 -1.41
CA VAL A 54 1.17 -19.90 -1.18
C VAL A 54 2.26 -18.95 -0.69
N LEU A 55 2.41 -17.78 -1.32
CA LEU A 55 3.39 -16.78 -0.86
C LEU A 55 3.06 -16.28 0.55
N VAL A 56 1.78 -16.03 0.84
CA VAL A 56 1.35 -15.62 2.17
C VAL A 56 1.59 -16.72 3.21
N ASP A 57 1.39 -17.99 2.87
CA ASP A 57 1.69 -19.11 3.77
C ASP A 57 3.20 -19.27 3.99
N MET A 58 4.03 -18.99 2.98
CA MET A 58 5.48 -18.92 3.14
C MET A 58 5.92 -17.77 4.05
N LEU A 59 5.22 -16.63 4.06
CA LEU A 59 5.50 -15.55 5.03
C LEU A 59 5.24 -16.01 6.47
N LYS A 60 4.22 -16.83 6.69
CA LYS A 60 3.84 -17.36 8.02
C LYS A 60 4.76 -18.48 8.51
N ALA A 61 5.62 -19.04 7.66
CA ALA A 61 6.49 -20.17 7.99
C ALA A 61 7.58 -19.75 9.00
N GLN A 62 7.24 -19.77 10.29
CA GLN A 62 8.16 -19.44 11.38
C GLN A 62 9.41 -20.32 11.35
N GLY A 63 10.56 -19.72 11.63
CA GLY A 63 11.86 -20.41 11.62
C GLY A 63 12.41 -20.70 10.22
N ASN A 64 11.75 -20.26 9.14
CA ASN A 64 12.25 -20.40 7.78
C ASN A 64 12.45 -19.03 7.10
N GLU A 65 13.42 -18.29 7.62
CA GLU A 65 13.79 -16.93 7.20
C GLU A 65 14.08 -16.84 5.70
N ARG A 66 14.70 -17.88 5.14
CA ARG A 66 15.00 -17.97 3.71
C ARG A 66 13.72 -18.03 2.88
N ALA A 67 12.74 -18.85 3.29
CA ALA A 67 11.44 -18.91 2.63
C ALA A 67 10.68 -17.60 2.76
N GLN A 68 10.71 -16.97 3.94
CA GLN A 68 10.07 -15.68 4.19
C GLN A 68 10.69 -14.56 3.32
N THR A 69 12.02 -14.54 3.21
CA THR A 69 12.75 -13.58 2.36
C THR A 69 12.41 -13.76 0.88
N GLN A 70 12.36 -15.02 0.42
CA GLN A 70 11.95 -15.36 -0.95
C GLN A 70 10.51 -14.96 -1.23
N ALA A 71 9.60 -15.24 -0.29
CA ALA A 71 8.19 -14.87 -0.42
C ALA A 71 8.01 -13.35 -0.46
N ALA A 72 8.67 -12.60 0.42
CA ALA A 72 8.65 -11.14 0.38
C ALA A 72 9.21 -10.59 -0.94
N GLY A 73 10.30 -11.16 -1.46
CA GLY A 73 10.85 -10.81 -2.77
C GLY A 73 9.87 -11.08 -3.92
N ALA A 74 9.24 -12.25 -3.94
CA ALA A 74 8.25 -12.61 -4.95
C ALA A 74 7.00 -11.72 -4.87
N LEU A 75 6.56 -11.36 -3.65
CA LEU A 75 5.44 -10.44 -3.44
C LEU A 75 5.75 -9.01 -3.90
N PHE A 76 6.99 -8.55 -3.70
CA PHE A 76 7.43 -7.28 -4.26
C PHE A 76 7.29 -7.28 -5.79
N GLU A 77 7.83 -8.29 -6.46
CA GLU A 77 7.77 -8.40 -7.92
C GLU A 77 6.32 -8.56 -8.43
N ALA A 78 5.51 -9.35 -7.72
CA ALA A 78 4.11 -9.55 -8.06
C ALA A 78 3.28 -8.27 -7.90
N CYS A 79 3.49 -7.50 -6.83
CA CYS A 79 2.71 -6.30 -6.56
C CYS A 79 3.20 -5.07 -7.34
N ALA A 80 4.45 -5.08 -7.82
CA ALA A 80 5.03 -3.96 -8.55
C ALA A 80 4.20 -3.64 -9.80
N ASN A 81 3.60 -2.44 -9.82
CA ASN A 81 2.76 -1.93 -10.91
C ASN A 81 1.57 -2.86 -11.28
N ASN A 82 1.05 -3.63 -10.32
CA ASN A 82 -0.05 -4.56 -10.56
C ASN A 82 -1.13 -4.44 -9.47
N PRO A 83 -2.19 -3.63 -9.68
CA PRO A 83 -3.21 -3.39 -8.67
C PRO A 83 -4.05 -4.64 -8.36
N GLU A 84 -4.24 -5.56 -9.32
CA GLU A 84 -4.93 -6.83 -9.09
C GLU A 84 -4.15 -7.72 -8.10
N ASN A 85 -2.84 -7.82 -8.25
CA ASN A 85 -1.97 -8.56 -7.33
C ASN A 85 -1.93 -7.88 -5.95
N GLN A 86 -1.90 -6.54 -5.90
CA GLN A 86 -2.00 -5.80 -4.64
C GLN A 86 -3.31 -6.10 -3.90
N ALA A 87 -4.45 -6.12 -4.62
CA ALA A 87 -5.74 -6.50 -4.07
C ALA A 87 -5.80 -7.99 -3.68
N GLY A 88 -5.17 -8.86 -4.46
CA GLY A 88 -5.02 -10.28 -4.12
C GLY A 88 -4.28 -10.49 -2.81
N LEU A 89 -3.20 -9.74 -2.57
CA LEU A 89 -2.44 -9.79 -1.31
C LEU A 89 -3.27 -9.31 -0.11
N PHE A 90 -4.07 -8.26 -0.30
CA PHE A 90 -5.03 -7.80 0.70
C PHE A 90 -6.03 -8.91 1.05
N ASN A 91 -6.69 -9.47 0.03
CA ASN A 91 -7.70 -10.52 0.19
C ASN A 91 -7.14 -11.80 0.82
N ALA A 92 -5.87 -12.12 0.57
CA ALA A 92 -5.15 -13.24 1.18
C ALA A 92 -4.71 -12.96 2.63
N GLY A 93 -4.87 -11.73 3.14
CA GLY A 93 -4.48 -11.35 4.49
C GLY A 93 -2.96 -11.32 4.72
N GLY A 94 -2.18 -11.00 3.68
CA GLY A 94 -0.71 -11.04 3.76
C GLY A 94 -0.07 -9.82 4.43
N MET A 95 -0.75 -8.67 4.47
CA MET A 95 -0.18 -7.41 4.97
C MET A 95 0.25 -7.45 6.45
N PRO A 96 -0.55 -8.00 7.40
CA PRO A 96 -0.12 -8.08 8.79
C PRO A 96 1.18 -8.90 8.96
N HIS A 97 1.29 -10.03 8.27
CA HIS A 97 2.50 -10.87 8.31
C HIS A 97 3.71 -10.14 7.75
N MET A 98 3.53 -9.39 6.66
CA MET A 98 4.61 -8.60 6.10
C MET A 98 5.09 -7.48 7.04
N VAL A 99 4.19 -6.89 7.83
CA VAL A 99 4.53 -5.94 8.89
C VAL A 99 5.23 -6.61 10.07
N GLU A 100 4.87 -7.85 10.43
CA GLU A 100 5.61 -8.61 11.43
C GLU A 100 7.06 -8.88 11.01
N LEU A 101 7.29 -9.22 9.74
CA LEU A 101 8.64 -9.38 9.19
C LEU A 101 9.43 -8.07 9.20
N LEU A 102 8.76 -6.94 8.94
CA LEU A 102 9.37 -5.61 9.03
C LEU A 102 9.84 -5.28 10.46
N LYS A 103 9.21 -5.85 11.49
CA LYS A 103 9.59 -5.65 12.90
C LYS A 103 10.81 -6.50 13.32
N ARG A 104 11.29 -7.42 12.49
CA ARG A 104 12.48 -8.28 12.75
C ARG A 104 13.79 -7.51 12.52
N ALA A 105 14.13 -6.60 13.43
CA ALA A 105 15.36 -5.82 13.36
C ALA A 105 16.64 -6.68 13.47
N ASP A 106 16.52 -7.89 14.00
CA ASP A 106 17.57 -8.92 14.05
C ASP A 106 17.88 -9.54 12.68
N GLN A 107 17.04 -9.30 11.66
CA GLN A 107 17.15 -9.89 10.32
C GLN A 107 17.08 -8.81 9.23
N PRO A 108 18.18 -8.06 8.99
CA PRO A 108 18.17 -6.88 8.12
C PRO A 108 17.77 -7.17 6.67
N ASP A 109 18.17 -8.32 6.11
CA ASP A 109 17.81 -8.70 4.74
C ASP A 109 16.30 -8.96 4.60
N LEU A 110 15.72 -9.65 5.58
CA LEU A 110 14.29 -9.93 5.63
C LEU A 110 13.50 -8.64 5.83
N GLN A 111 13.94 -7.80 6.76
CA GLN A 111 13.36 -6.49 7.03
C GLN A 111 13.39 -5.59 5.78
N ALA A 112 14.51 -5.58 5.04
CA ALA A 112 14.63 -4.83 3.80
C ALA A 112 13.66 -5.34 2.73
N LYS A 113 13.55 -6.67 2.56
CA LYS A 113 12.61 -7.28 1.61
C LYS A 113 11.16 -7.01 1.97
N ALA A 114 10.82 -7.06 3.25
CA ALA A 114 9.49 -6.71 3.74
C ALA A 114 9.16 -5.23 3.43
N ALA A 115 10.10 -4.31 3.67
CA ALA A 115 9.91 -2.90 3.33
C ALA A 115 9.69 -2.68 1.82
N GLN A 116 10.46 -3.37 0.96
CA GLN A 116 10.28 -3.35 -0.50
C GLN A 116 8.89 -3.80 -0.90
N ALA A 117 8.47 -4.95 -0.39
CA ALA A 117 7.19 -5.54 -0.73
C ALA A 117 6.02 -4.68 -0.21
N ILE A 118 6.11 -4.08 0.97
CA ILE A 118 5.13 -3.11 1.48
C ILE A 118 5.03 -1.88 0.56
N ALA A 119 6.16 -1.34 0.12
CA ALA A 119 6.17 -0.19 -0.79
C ALA A 119 5.41 -0.48 -2.09
N ALA A 120 5.66 -1.65 -2.71
CA ALA A 120 4.95 -2.07 -3.92
C ALA A 120 3.46 -2.38 -3.64
N ALA A 121 3.16 -3.13 -2.57
CA ALA A 121 1.80 -3.52 -2.18
C ALA A 121 0.88 -2.32 -1.93
N CYS A 122 1.43 -1.22 -1.40
CA CYS A 122 0.68 -0.02 -1.05
C CYS A 122 0.59 1.00 -2.20
N ALA A 123 1.30 0.80 -3.32
CA ALA A 123 1.45 1.81 -4.36
C ALA A 123 0.10 2.28 -4.95
N GLN A 124 -0.83 1.35 -5.21
CA GLN A 124 -2.14 1.63 -5.80
C GLN A 124 -3.31 1.05 -5.01
N ASN A 125 -3.06 0.36 -3.89
CA ASN A 125 -4.10 -0.25 -3.07
C ASN A 125 -4.21 0.43 -1.69
N ARG A 126 -5.37 1.02 -1.39
CA ARG A 126 -5.63 1.74 -0.13
C ARG A 126 -5.93 0.81 1.03
N ASP A 127 -6.54 -0.34 0.78
CA ASP A 127 -6.82 -1.31 1.83
C ASP A 127 -5.51 -1.84 2.43
N ASN A 128 -4.50 -2.12 1.59
CA ASN A 128 -3.15 -2.46 2.05
C ASN A 128 -2.53 -1.37 2.92
N ARG A 129 -2.66 -0.08 2.54
CA ARG A 129 -2.16 1.05 3.36
C ARG A 129 -2.82 1.07 4.73
N ARG A 130 -4.14 0.85 4.78
CA ARG A 130 -4.90 0.80 6.04
C ARG A 130 -4.46 -0.36 6.91
N GLU A 131 -4.19 -1.53 6.34
CA GLU A 131 -3.69 -2.68 7.10
C GLU A 131 -2.28 -2.42 7.67
N VAL A 132 -1.40 -1.74 6.93
CA VAL A 132 -0.09 -1.34 7.47
C VAL A 132 -0.24 -0.40 8.66
N LEU A 133 -1.17 0.56 8.59
CA LEU A 133 -1.45 1.47 9.69
C LEU A 133 -1.99 0.73 10.92
N LYS A 134 -2.96 -0.18 10.72
CA LYS A 134 -3.53 -0.99 11.80
C LYS A 134 -2.51 -1.93 12.45
N ALA A 135 -1.53 -2.40 11.69
CA ALA A 135 -0.48 -3.30 12.18
C ALA A 135 0.73 -2.56 12.79
N ASP A 136 0.64 -1.25 13.02
CA ASP A 136 1.73 -0.40 13.53
C ASP A 136 3.00 -0.44 12.66
N GLY A 137 2.84 -0.49 11.34
CA GLY A 137 3.96 -0.55 10.40
C GLY A 137 4.69 0.78 10.20
N VAL A 138 4.14 1.91 10.63
CA VAL A 138 4.77 3.23 10.44
C VAL A 138 6.03 3.38 11.29
N ALA A 139 5.98 2.99 12.57
CA ALA A 139 7.12 3.08 13.48
C ALA A 139 8.38 2.35 12.97
N PRO A 140 8.33 1.07 12.56
CA PRO A 140 9.52 0.40 12.03
C PRO A 140 9.99 0.99 10.69
N LEU A 141 9.08 1.48 9.83
CA LEU A 141 9.48 2.19 8.61
C LEU A 141 10.23 3.49 8.93
N VAL A 142 9.80 4.26 9.93
CA VAL A 142 10.52 5.46 10.37
C VAL A 142 11.88 5.09 10.96
N GLY A 143 11.97 3.99 11.71
CA GLY A 143 13.26 3.45 12.19
C GLY A 143 14.24 3.17 11.04
N LEU A 144 13.74 2.58 9.94
CA LEU A 144 14.55 2.28 8.76
C LEU A 144 15.09 3.50 8.02
N LEU A 145 14.46 4.68 8.16
CA LEU A 145 14.99 5.92 7.61
C LEU A 145 16.35 6.29 8.20
N ASN A 146 16.65 5.83 9.42
CA ASN A 146 17.93 6.06 10.09
C ASN A 146 18.97 4.95 9.83
N SER A 147 18.66 3.98 8.95
CA SER A 147 19.59 2.92 8.58
C SER A 147 20.82 3.49 7.86
N SER A 148 21.98 2.85 8.03
CA SER A 148 23.19 3.18 7.25
C SER A 148 23.12 2.71 5.79
N ASN A 149 22.12 1.89 5.44
CA ASN A 149 21.94 1.34 4.10
C ASN A 149 20.99 2.23 3.27
N PRO A 150 21.48 2.90 2.20
CA PRO A 150 20.65 3.76 1.35
C PRO A 150 19.47 3.04 0.71
N ALA A 151 19.61 1.76 0.36
CA ALA A 151 18.50 1.00 -0.22
C ALA A 151 17.38 0.80 0.82
N MET A 152 17.71 0.56 2.08
CA MET A 152 16.71 0.46 3.16
C MET A 152 16.01 1.80 3.39
N GLN A 153 16.78 2.91 3.39
CA GLN A 153 16.22 4.26 3.49
C GLN A 153 15.25 4.56 2.34
N GLU A 154 15.63 4.26 1.09
CA GLU A 154 14.80 4.45 -0.10
C GLU A 154 13.50 3.63 -0.02
N ASN A 155 13.59 2.34 0.32
CA ASN A 155 12.42 1.47 0.43
C ASN A 155 11.46 1.95 1.53
N ALA A 156 12.00 2.36 2.68
CA ALA A 156 11.21 2.90 3.78
C ALA A 156 10.53 4.22 3.41
N ALA A 157 11.26 5.15 2.77
CA ALA A 157 10.71 6.41 2.31
C ALA A 157 9.60 6.21 1.27
N ASN A 158 9.78 5.30 0.31
CA ASN A 158 8.76 4.95 -0.68
C ASN A 158 7.52 4.30 -0.05
N ALA A 159 7.71 3.38 0.91
CA ALA A 159 6.60 2.78 1.64
C ALA A 159 5.80 3.84 2.40
N LEU A 160 6.48 4.72 3.15
CA LEU A 160 5.85 5.83 3.87
C LEU A 160 5.12 6.77 2.91
N ALA A 161 5.75 7.16 1.80
CA ALA A 161 5.14 7.99 0.77
C ALA A 161 3.82 7.42 0.26
N ASN A 162 3.75 6.10 0.06
CA ASN A 162 2.52 5.42 -0.36
C ASN A 162 1.49 5.34 0.75
N ILE A 163 1.89 5.07 2.00
CA ILE A 163 0.98 4.97 3.16
C ILE A 163 0.30 6.31 3.45
N VAL A 164 1.05 7.41 3.39
CA VAL A 164 0.50 8.77 3.62
C VAL A 164 -0.20 9.35 2.39
N LYS A 165 -0.09 8.69 1.23
CA LYS A 165 -0.73 9.14 -0.02
C LYS A 165 -2.24 9.01 0.10
N ARG A 166 -2.91 10.15 0.09
CA ARG A 166 -4.34 10.23 0.38
C ARG A 166 -5.26 9.82 -0.77
N LYS A 167 -4.73 9.69 -2.01
CA LYS A 167 -5.46 9.58 -3.30
C LYS A 167 -6.95 9.34 -3.09
N THR A 168 -7.70 10.42 -3.25
CA THR A 168 -9.14 10.56 -3.10
C THR A 168 -9.93 9.37 -3.65
N ASP A 169 -10.31 8.43 -2.80
CA ASP A 169 -11.68 7.88 -2.89
C ASP A 169 -12.40 8.57 -1.73
N GLU A 170 -13.41 9.40 -1.96
CA GLU A 170 -14.55 9.26 -2.87
C GLU A 170 -14.81 10.57 -3.63
N PRO A 171 -15.57 10.59 -4.76
CA PRO A 171 -16.32 11.80 -5.09
C PRO A 171 -17.09 12.15 -3.82
N ARG A 172 -16.99 13.41 -3.37
CA ARG A 172 -17.80 13.98 -2.29
C ARG A 172 -19.15 13.29 -2.39
N ARG A 173 -19.49 12.40 -1.44
CA ARG A 173 -20.87 11.92 -1.30
C ARG A 173 -21.58 13.22 -1.00
N VAL A 174 -22.04 13.88 -2.05
CA VAL A 174 -23.12 14.84 -1.98
C VAL A 174 -24.14 14.01 -1.27
N GLU A 175 -24.29 14.27 0.02
CA GLU A 175 -25.49 13.93 0.74
C GLU A 175 -26.58 14.25 -0.26
N ALA A 176 -27.27 13.20 -0.72
CA ALA A 176 -28.45 13.37 -1.54
C ALA A 176 -29.24 14.46 -0.80
N PRO A 177 -29.50 15.62 -1.42
CA PRO A 177 -30.09 16.69 -0.67
C PRO A 177 -31.37 16.13 -0.06
N ALA A 178 -31.61 16.48 1.19
CA ALA A 178 -32.76 16.06 1.97
C ALA A 178 -34.04 16.66 1.37
N TRP A 179 -34.38 16.27 0.15
CA TRP A 179 -35.72 16.34 -0.39
C TRP A 179 -36.30 14.93 -0.30
N ASP A 180 -36.57 14.53 0.94
CA ASP A 180 -37.77 13.73 1.23
C ASP A 180 -38.96 14.55 0.69
N TRP A 181 -39.68 14.00 -0.28
CA TRP A 181 -40.84 14.65 -0.90
C TRP A 181 -42.15 14.40 -0.15
N ASP A 182 -42.20 13.73 1.00
CA ASP A 182 -43.50 13.46 1.65
C ASP A 182 -43.51 13.78 3.15
N ASP A 183 -43.87 15.02 3.52
CA ASP A 183 -44.79 15.28 4.65
C ASP A 183 -45.44 16.68 4.55
N PRO A 184 -46.77 16.80 4.39
CA PRO A 184 -47.47 18.07 4.25
C PRO A 184 -47.71 18.74 5.61
N GLU A 185 -47.53 20.06 5.65
CA GLU A 185 -48.16 20.97 6.62
C GLU A 185 -47.94 20.64 8.12
N ARG A 186 -46.74 20.96 8.62
CA ARG A 186 -46.56 21.31 10.03
C ARG A 186 -46.36 22.82 10.18
N GLU A 187 -47.47 23.54 10.10
CA GLU A 187 -47.56 24.93 10.54
C GLU A 187 -47.30 25.03 12.06
N SER A 188 -46.30 25.80 12.47
CA SER A 188 -46.44 26.84 13.50
C SER A 188 -45.12 27.62 13.58
N GLY A 189 -45.18 28.92 13.31
CA GLY A 189 -44.00 29.77 13.20
C GLY A 189 -43.36 30.19 14.52
N ALA A 190 -42.12 30.66 14.43
CA ALA A 190 -41.59 31.85 15.10
C ALA A 190 -40.08 31.99 14.84
N GLY A 191 -39.64 33.24 14.60
CA GLY A 191 -38.38 33.73 15.17
C GLY A 191 -37.14 33.70 14.28
N HIS A 192 -36.88 34.83 13.63
CA HIS A 192 -35.54 35.23 13.21
C HIS A 192 -34.64 35.48 14.44
N SER A 193 -33.41 34.97 14.41
CA SER A 193 -32.24 35.75 14.87
C SER A 193 -30.94 35.15 14.33
N ALA A 194 -30.30 35.91 13.44
CA ALA A 194 -28.89 35.78 13.14
C ALA A 194 -28.07 36.17 14.38
N GLY A 195 -27.02 35.40 14.69
CA GLY A 195 -26.13 35.69 15.80
C GLY A 195 -25.00 34.69 15.95
N SER A 196 -23.89 34.99 15.26
CA SER A 196 -22.50 34.80 15.70
C SER A 196 -22.00 33.41 16.11
N GLY A 197 -20.98 32.97 15.35
CA GLY A 197 -19.75 32.46 15.95
C GLY A 197 -19.65 30.95 16.14
N ASP A 198 -19.82 30.17 15.07
CA ASP A 198 -19.29 28.81 15.07
C ASP A 198 -17.81 28.82 14.68
N THR A 199 -16.96 28.96 15.69
CA THR A 199 -15.60 28.41 15.64
C THR A 199 -15.40 27.53 16.86
N SER A 200 -16.29 26.56 17.06
CA SER A 200 -15.91 25.37 17.82
C SER A 200 -15.38 24.38 16.80
N ARG A 201 -14.05 24.31 16.71
CA ARG A 201 -13.30 23.19 16.12
C ARG A 201 -13.79 21.90 16.79
N SER A 202 -14.89 21.33 16.30
CA SER A 202 -15.28 19.97 16.59
C SER A 202 -14.36 19.09 15.75
N ASP A 203 -13.32 18.60 16.42
CA ASP A 203 -12.64 17.35 16.14
C ASP A 203 -13.08 16.60 14.86
N ASP A 204 -12.36 16.83 13.75
CA ASP A 204 -12.33 15.92 12.59
C ASP A 204 -11.57 14.61 12.93
N GLN A 205 -11.73 14.10 14.16
CA GLN A 205 -11.18 12.81 14.59
C GLN A 205 -11.99 11.62 14.05
N GLY A 206 -13.13 11.86 13.40
CA GLY A 206 -14.07 10.82 12.98
C GLY A 206 -13.90 10.25 11.57
N SER A 207 -13.20 10.92 10.64
CA SER A 207 -13.26 10.50 9.22
C SER A 207 -12.10 9.61 8.75
N GLY A 208 -11.13 9.24 9.60
CA GLY A 208 -9.91 8.52 9.17
C GLY A 208 -9.06 9.31 8.16
N ARG A 209 -9.39 10.59 7.95
CA ARG A 209 -8.71 11.51 7.03
C ARG A 209 -7.37 11.90 7.64
N GLY A 210 -6.31 11.30 7.12
CA GLY A 210 -4.94 11.63 7.51
C GLY A 210 -4.40 10.89 8.73
N ALA A 211 -5.01 9.77 9.13
CA ALA A 211 -4.46 8.91 10.18
C ALA A 211 -2.99 8.53 9.92
N GLY A 212 -2.63 8.20 8.68
CA GLY A 212 -1.24 7.93 8.31
C GLY A 212 -0.32 9.16 8.37
N GLN A 213 -0.85 10.35 8.06
CA GLN A 213 -0.10 11.60 8.08
C GLN A 213 0.18 12.04 9.53
N ALA A 214 -0.80 11.89 10.41
CA ALA A 214 -0.67 12.13 11.84
C ALA A 214 0.28 11.12 12.51
N GLU A 215 0.17 9.83 12.14
CA GLU A 215 1.04 8.79 12.69
C GLU A 215 2.49 8.97 12.25
N LEU A 216 2.74 9.31 10.98
CA LEU A 216 4.10 9.64 10.51
C LEU A 216 4.72 10.78 11.32
N ASN A 217 3.94 11.82 11.63
CA ASN A 217 4.40 12.95 12.43
C ASN A 217 4.67 12.55 13.89
N ARG A 218 3.76 11.79 14.50
CA ARG A 218 3.88 11.27 15.87
C ARG A 218 5.15 10.45 16.07
N GLN A 219 5.53 9.67 15.06
CA GLN A 219 6.75 8.84 15.08
C GLN A 219 8.03 9.65 14.77
N GLY A 220 7.94 10.97 14.60
CA GLY A 220 9.08 11.82 14.23
C GLY A 220 9.55 11.63 12.78
N GLY A 221 8.74 11.00 11.93
CA GLY A 221 9.08 10.67 10.55
C GLY A 221 9.33 11.90 9.68
N MET A 222 8.63 13.01 9.92
CA MET A 222 8.88 14.28 9.19
C MET A 222 10.32 14.76 9.36
N ALA A 223 10.83 14.76 10.59
CA ALA A 223 12.21 15.16 10.88
C ALA A 223 13.22 14.21 10.25
N ALA A 224 12.98 12.89 10.32
CA ALA A 224 13.84 11.89 9.70
C ALA A 224 13.90 12.05 8.17
N LEU A 225 12.75 12.26 7.51
CA LEU A 225 12.69 12.50 6.06
C LEU A 225 13.41 13.79 5.66
N MET A 226 13.29 14.87 6.45
CA MET A 226 14.02 16.12 6.18
C MET A 226 15.53 15.94 6.30
N ASN A 227 16.00 15.17 7.28
CA ASN A 227 17.43 14.85 7.39
C ASN A 227 17.94 14.06 6.15
N LEU A 228 17.12 13.14 5.63
CA LEU A 228 17.46 12.38 4.43
C LEU A 228 17.52 13.22 3.15
N ILE A 229 16.74 14.29 3.04
CA ILE A 229 16.85 15.22 1.91
C ILE A 229 18.23 15.88 1.87
N GLN A 230 18.81 16.19 3.03
CA GLN A 230 20.12 16.83 3.12
C GLN A 230 21.28 15.84 2.97
N THR A 231 21.16 14.69 3.64
CA THR A 231 22.28 13.75 3.84
C THR A 231 22.22 12.51 2.93
N GLY A 232 21.04 12.15 2.44
CA GLY A 232 20.80 10.90 1.72
C GLY A 232 21.36 10.89 0.30
N ALA A 233 21.40 9.70 -0.32
CA ALA A 233 21.71 9.52 -1.72
C ALA A 233 20.60 10.09 -2.64
N PRO A 234 20.85 10.41 -3.92
CA PRO A 234 19.86 11.07 -4.79
C PRO A 234 18.47 10.41 -4.82
N ARG A 235 18.41 9.08 -4.92
CA ARG A 235 17.13 8.33 -4.91
C ARG A 235 16.41 8.40 -3.57
N VAL A 236 17.17 8.39 -2.47
CA VAL A 236 16.63 8.53 -1.11
C VAL A 236 16.05 9.93 -0.92
N ARG A 237 16.72 10.97 -1.42
CA ARG A 237 16.23 12.35 -1.38
C ARG A 237 14.92 12.52 -2.13
N GLU A 238 14.83 11.95 -3.33
CA GLU A 238 13.62 11.98 -4.13
C GLU A 238 12.46 11.28 -3.42
N ALA A 239 12.68 10.05 -2.93
CA ALA A 239 11.68 9.30 -2.17
C ALA A 239 11.24 10.06 -0.90
N ALA A 240 12.18 10.68 -0.19
CA ALA A 240 11.89 11.47 1.01
C ALA A 240 11.09 12.75 0.68
N ALA A 241 11.41 13.43 -0.42
CA ALA A 241 10.66 14.60 -0.89
C ALA A 241 9.21 14.25 -1.24
N VAL A 242 9.00 13.13 -1.95
CA VAL A 242 7.65 12.63 -2.26
C VAL A 242 6.88 12.28 -0.99
N ALA A 243 7.53 11.63 -0.03
CA ALA A 243 6.91 11.31 1.26
C ALA A 243 6.47 12.57 2.01
N ILE A 244 7.33 13.59 2.08
CA ILE A 244 7.02 14.88 2.71
C ILE A 244 5.89 15.60 1.98
N ALA A 245 5.90 15.64 0.65
CA ALA A 245 4.84 16.26 -0.14
C ALA A 245 3.47 15.62 0.15
N ASN A 246 3.40 14.28 0.15
CA ASN A 246 2.18 13.55 0.48
C ASN A 246 1.77 13.73 1.96
N ALA A 247 2.75 13.83 2.87
CA ALA A 247 2.50 14.03 4.30
C ALA A 247 1.96 15.43 4.61
N MET A 248 2.36 16.45 3.87
CA MET A 248 1.89 17.84 4.05
C MET A 248 0.52 18.11 3.40
N GLU A 249 0.11 17.27 2.46
CA GLU A 249 -1.14 17.43 1.72
C GLU A 249 -2.35 17.46 2.69
N ASN A 250 -2.98 18.63 2.79
CA ASN A 250 -4.11 18.90 3.68
C ASN A 250 -3.86 18.63 5.19
N HIS A 251 -2.59 18.53 5.64
CA HIS A 251 -2.24 18.34 7.06
C HIS A 251 -1.49 19.57 7.62
N ALA A 252 -2.19 20.40 8.41
CA ALA A 252 -1.65 21.67 8.91
C ALA A 252 -0.46 21.47 9.85
N GLU A 253 -0.51 20.48 10.74
CA GLU A 253 0.57 20.18 11.67
C GLU A 253 1.84 19.73 10.95
N ASN A 254 1.72 18.97 9.86
CA ASN A 254 2.89 18.52 9.08
C ASN A 254 3.52 19.70 8.32
N ARG A 255 2.70 20.66 7.86
CA ARG A 255 3.22 21.91 7.29
C ARG A 255 3.95 22.76 8.33
N GLN A 256 3.42 22.85 9.54
CA GLN A 256 4.08 23.57 10.63
C GLN A 256 5.40 22.89 11.04
N ALA A 257 5.40 21.56 11.19
CA ALA A 257 6.61 20.79 11.48
C ALA A 257 7.68 20.95 10.39
N PHE A 258 7.26 20.99 9.11
CA PHE A 258 8.14 21.27 7.99
C PHE A 258 8.75 22.68 8.04
N GLN A 259 7.93 23.70 8.36
CA GLN A 259 8.40 25.08 8.52
C GLN A 259 9.38 25.25 9.69
N GLN A 260 9.09 24.65 10.84
CA GLN A 260 9.95 24.73 12.04
C GLN A 260 11.33 24.08 11.86
N ALA A 261 11.45 23.15 10.91
CA ALA A 261 12.69 22.46 10.62
C ALA A 261 13.47 23.08 9.45
N ASP A 262 13.13 24.30 9.03
CA ASP A 262 13.67 25.03 7.89
C ASP A 262 13.53 24.26 6.56
N GLY A 263 12.45 23.50 6.39
CA GLY A 263 12.27 22.61 5.26
C GLY A 263 12.37 23.28 3.89
N VAL A 264 11.96 24.56 3.77
CA VAL A 264 12.03 25.34 2.53
C VAL A 264 13.47 25.62 2.09
N GLU A 265 14.38 25.89 3.03
CA GLU A 265 15.80 26.12 2.72
C GLU A 265 16.54 24.81 2.40
N LYS A 266 15.99 23.68 2.84
CA LYS A 266 16.62 22.37 2.77
C LYS A 266 16.19 21.54 1.54
N MET A 267 15.14 21.95 0.83
CA MET A 267 14.74 21.28 -0.41
C MET A 267 15.66 21.66 -1.57
N PRO A 268 16.05 20.69 -2.43
CA PRO A 268 16.74 21.02 -3.67
C PRO A 268 15.80 21.83 -4.58
N GLY A 269 16.31 22.93 -5.13
CA GLY A 269 15.61 23.77 -6.10
C GLY A 269 15.47 23.12 -7.47
#